data_AF-A0A837IRR7-F1
#
_entry.id   AF-A0A837IRR7-F1
#
_cell.length_a   1.000
_cell.length_b   1.000
_cell.length_c   1.000
_cell.angle_alpha   90.00
_cell.angle_beta   90.00
_cell.angle_gamma   90.00
#
_symmetry.space_group_name_H-M   'P 1'
#
loop_
_entity.id
_entity.type
_entity.pdbx_description
1 polymer ?
#
loop_
_entity_poly.entity_id
_entity_poly.type
_entity_poly.pdbx_seq_one_letter_code
_entity_poly.pdbx_strand_id
1 'polypeptide(L)'
;KYLEYKNHERVAGKTSWNFWSLFKYSIDGIVNFSRFPLDIASFIGFISALISGCAILFIVIRYMIHGDPTSGWASMVCIMLFIGGIQLFCLGIVGKYIGKIFTEVKHRPIYIVKEKK
;
A
#
# COMPACT_ATOMS: atom_id res chain seq x y z
N LYS A 1 33.32 8.50 -11.56
CA LYS A 1 34.16 7.57 -12.35
C LYS A 1 34.10 6.22 -11.64
N TYR A 2 33.46 5.21 -12.21
CA TYR A 2 33.39 3.86 -11.64
C TYR A 2 34.50 3.01 -12.27
N LEU A 3 35.04 2.05 -11.51
CA LEU A 3 35.98 1.05 -12.01
C LEU A 3 35.18 -0.17 -12.43
N GLU A 4 35.27 -0.55 -13.70
CA GLU A 4 34.64 -1.76 -14.18
C GLU A 4 35.33 -2.98 -13.58
N TYR A 5 34.52 -3.88 -13.02
CA TYR A 5 34.98 -5.14 -12.46
C TYR A 5 34.10 -6.26 -12.99
N LYS A 6 34.72 -7.29 -13.56
CA LYS A 6 34.03 -8.47 -14.04
C LYS A 6 33.81 -9.40 -12.86
N ASN A 7 32.55 -9.59 -12.48
CA ASN A 7 32.21 -10.43 -11.34
C ASN A 7 32.49 -11.91 -11.68
N HIS A 8 33.21 -12.61 -10.80
CA HIS A 8 33.44 -14.06 -10.93
C HIS A 8 32.33 -14.84 -10.22
N GLU A 9 31.98 -16.01 -10.73
CA GLU A 9 31.02 -16.88 -10.05
C GLU A 9 31.56 -17.35 -8.70
N ARG A 10 30.66 -17.45 -7.71
CA ARG A 10 31.03 -17.86 -6.36
C ARG A 10 31.39 -19.34 -6.34
N VAL A 11 32.54 -19.67 -5.76
CA VAL A 11 33.02 -21.05 -5.57
C VAL A 11 32.19 -21.82 -4.53
N ALA A 12 31.60 -21.11 -3.55
CA ALA A 12 30.72 -21.69 -2.54
C ALA A 12 29.66 -20.69 -2.06
N GLY A 13 28.52 -21.22 -1.60
CA GLY A 13 27.40 -20.45 -1.08
C GLY A 13 26.37 -20.06 -2.15
N LYS A 14 25.23 -19.50 -1.71
CA LYS A 14 24.17 -19.00 -2.60
C LYS A 14 24.21 -17.49 -2.66
N THR A 15 23.64 -16.92 -3.72
CA THR A 15 23.52 -15.47 -3.83
C THR A 15 22.69 -14.95 -2.65
N SER A 16 23.17 -13.90 -1.99
CA SER A 16 22.41 -13.20 -0.95
C SER A 16 21.15 -12.52 -1.50
N TRP A 17 21.09 -12.38 -2.82
CA TRP A 17 20.07 -11.65 -3.55
C TRP A 17 19.41 -12.56 -4.57
N ASN A 18 18.10 -12.78 -4.38
CA ASN A 18 17.18 -13.32 -5.39
C ASN A 18 16.26 -12.19 -5.86
N PHE A 19 15.68 -12.30 -7.05
CA PHE A 19 14.78 -11.31 -7.64
C PHE A 19 13.72 -10.80 -6.65
N TRP A 20 13.04 -11.70 -5.93
CA TRP A 20 12.03 -11.34 -4.92
C TRP A 20 12.58 -10.52 -3.76
N SER A 21 13.81 -10.79 -3.32
CA SER A 21 14.47 -10.03 -2.26
C SER A 21 14.84 -8.62 -2.73
N LEU A 22 15.33 -8.48 -3.97
CA LEU A 22 15.61 -7.18 -4.58
C LEU A 22 14.32 -6.38 -4.79
N PHE A 23 13.24 -7.03 -5.27
CA PHE A 23 11.96 -6.36 -5.49
C PHE A 23 11.39 -5.81 -4.18
N LYS A 24 11.40 -6.62 -3.11
CA LYS A 24 11.00 -6.17 -1.77
C LYS A 24 11.89 -5.02 -1.29
N TYR A 25 13.20 -5.13 -1.47
CA TYR A 25 14.16 -4.09 -1.10
C TYR A 25 13.88 -2.77 -1.82
N SER A 26 13.55 -2.80 -3.11
CA SER A 26 13.16 -1.62 -3.88
C SER A 26 11.87 -0.98 -3.35
N ILE A 27 10.85 -1.79 -3.02
CA ILE A 27 9.61 -1.28 -2.41
C ILE A 27 9.89 -0.61 -1.06
N ASP A 28 10.69 -1.26 -0.21
CA ASP A 28 11.06 -0.70 1.09
C ASP A 28 11.83 0.61 0.91
N GLY A 29 12.70 0.72 -0.10
CA GLY A 29 13.35 1.98 -0.47
C GLY A 29 12.35 3.08 -0.82
N ILE A 30 11.38 2.79 -1.69
CA ILE A 30 10.35 3.78 -2.08
C ILE A 30 9.55 4.26 -0.85
N VAL A 31 9.14 3.35 0.03
CA VAL A 31 8.34 3.69 1.23
C VAL A 31 9.14 4.50 2.25
N ASN A 32 10.44 4.21 2.42
CA ASN A 32 11.27 4.92 3.39
C ASN A 32 11.65 6.33 2.93
N PHE A 33 11.84 6.54 1.63
CA PHE A 33 12.38 7.80 1.10
C PHE A 33 11.36 8.64 0.32
N SER A 34 10.13 8.16 0.14
CA SER A 34 9.09 8.88 -0.60
C SER A 34 7.71 8.74 0.04
N ARG A 35 6.93 9.83 -0.02
CA ARG A 35 5.51 9.86 0.38
C ARG A 35 4.57 9.46 -0.76
N PHE A 36 5.11 9.26 -1.96
CA PHE A 36 4.36 9.00 -3.18
C PHE A 36 3.30 7.86 -3.06
N PRO A 37 3.59 6.70 -2.44
CA PRO A 37 2.57 5.67 -2.26
C PRO A 37 1.38 6.12 -1.39
N LEU A 38 1.64 6.94 -0.37
CA LEU A 38 0.62 7.45 0.53
C LEU A 38 -0.25 8.50 -0.18
N ASP A 39 0.37 9.35 -1.00
CA ASP A 39 -0.32 10.37 -1.78
C ASP A 39 -1.23 9.75 -2.85
N ILE A 40 -0.76 8.70 -3.55
CA ILE A 40 -1.61 7.94 -4.50
C ILE A 40 -2.83 7.35 -3.79
N ALA A 41 -2.63 6.69 -2.64
CA ALA A 41 -3.73 6.09 -1.89
C ALA A 41 -4.78 7.14 -1.47
N SER A 42 -4.31 8.32 -1.07
CA SER A 42 -5.16 9.44 -0.68
C SER A 42 -5.93 10.02 -1.88
N PHE A 43 -5.26 10.17 -3.02
CA PHE A 43 -5.88 10.67 -4.25
C PHE A 43 -6.94 9.72 -4.81
N ILE A 44 -6.66 8.42 -4.83
CA ILE A 44 -7.63 7.38 -5.23
C ILE A 44 -8.83 7.40 -4.29
N GLY A 45 -8.60 7.49 -2.97
CA GLY A 45 -9.66 7.61 -1.98
C GLY A 45 -10.55 8.84 -2.21
N PHE A 46 -9.94 9.99 -2.51
CA PHE A 46 -10.66 11.23 -2.81
C PHE A 46 -11.51 11.14 -4.08
N ILE A 47 -10.94 10.61 -5.18
CA ILE A 47 -11.69 10.37 -6.42
C ILE A 47 -12.85 9.39 -6.18
N SER A 48 -12.60 8.31 -5.46
CA SER A 48 -13.64 7.31 -5.14
C SER A 48 -14.77 7.93 -4.32
N ALA A 49 -14.45 8.80 -3.35
CA ALA A 49 -15.44 9.52 -2.57
C ALA A 49 -16.29 10.47 -3.43
N LEU A 50 -15.67 11.21 -4.35
CA LEU A 50 -16.40 12.07 -5.30
C LEU A 50 -17.34 11.27 -6.21
N ILE A 51 -16.85 10.17 -6.79
CA ILE A 51 -17.66 9.29 -7.65
C ILE A 51 -18.83 8.69 -6.86
N SER A 52 -18.58 8.24 -5.64
CA SER A 52 -19.61 7.68 -4.75
C SER A 52 -20.66 8.74 -4.39
N GLY A 53 -20.25 9.97 -4.06
CA GLY A 53 -21.17 11.08 -3.80
C GLY A 53 -22.10 11.37 -4.99
N CYS A 54 -21.54 11.46 -6.20
CA CYS A 54 -22.33 11.64 -7.42
C CYS A 54 -23.27 10.45 -7.69
N ALA A 55 -22.81 9.22 -7.48
CA ALA A 55 -23.61 8.01 -7.67
C ALA A 55 -24.79 7.94 -6.68
N ILE A 56 -24.57 8.30 -5.40
CA ILE A 56 -25.62 8.37 -4.39
C ILE A 56 -26.69 9.40 -4.79
N LEU A 57 -26.28 10.61 -5.17
CA LEU A 57 -27.21 11.65 -5.64
C LEU A 57 -28.05 11.17 -6.82
N PHE A 58 -27.41 10.54 -7.80
CA PHE A 58 -28.09 9.97 -8.95
C PHE A 58 -29.11 8.89 -8.56
N ILE A 59 -28.74 7.96 -7.68
CA ILE A 59 -29.64 6.88 -7.20
C ILE A 59 -30.84 7.46 -6.45
N VAL A 60 -30.62 8.44 -5.58
CA VAL A 60 -31.69 9.09 -4.80
C VAL A 60 -32.69 9.80 -5.72
N ILE A 61 -32.20 10.60 -6.68
CA ILE A 61 -33.06 11.29 -7.65
C ILE A 61 -33.85 10.26 -8.47
N ARG A 62 -33.19 9.20 -8.93
CA ARG A 62 -33.83 8.16 -9.75
C ARG A 62 -34.90 7.40 -8.94
N TYR A 63 -34.66 7.13 -7.67
CA TYR A 63 -35.62 6.50 -6.76
C TYR A 63 -36.88 7.36 -6.56
N MET A 64 -36.72 8.67 -6.35
CA MET A 64 -37.85 9.59 -6.16
C MET A 64 -38.76 9.72 -7.39
N ILE A 65 -38.24 9.55 -8.61
CA ILE A 65 -39.01 9.74 -9.86
C ILE A 65 -39.65 8.43 -10.34
N HIS A 66 -38.95 7.29 -10.30
CA HIS A 66 -39.38 6.07 -11.00
C HIS A 66 -39.86 4.92 -10.09
N GLY A 67 -39.68 4.99 -8.77
CA GLY A 67 -39.94 3.86 -7.87
C GLY A 67 -39.00 2.66 -8.11
N ASP A 68 -39.00 1.66 -7.21
CA ASP A 68 -38.00 0.60 -7.15
C ASP A 68 -37.99 -0.34 -8.38
N PRO A 69 -36.88 -0.43 -9.13
CA PRO A 69 -36.65 -1.52 -10.06
C PRO A 69 -35.84 -2.60 -9.35
N THR A 70 -36.53 -3.65 -8.96
CA THR A 70 -35.92 -4.87 -8.42
C THR A 70 -35.12 -5.60 -9.50
N SER A 71 -33.81 -5.37 -9.51
CA SER A 71 -32.71 -6.34 -9.67
C SER A 71 -31.40 -5.56 -9.85
N GLY A 72 -30.65 -5.42 -8.75
CA GLY A 72 -29.34 -4.74 -8.72
C GLY A 72 -28.37 -5.36 -7.72
N TRP A 73 -28.67 -6.57 -7.23
CA TRP A 73 -27.91 -7.21 -6.16
C TRP A 73 -26.49 -7.57 -6.62
N ALA A 74 -26.36 -8.16 -7.81
CA ALA A 74 -25.05 -8.55 -8.35
C ALA A 74 -24.13 -7.33 -8.56
N SER A 75 -24.64 -6.24 -9.12
CA SER A 75 -23.87 -5.00 -9.29
C SER A 75 -23.55 -4.33 -7.95
N MET A 76 -24.49 -4.33 -7.01
CA MET A 76 -24.27 -3.77 -5.67
C MET A 76 -23.20 -4.54 -4.88
N VAL A 77 -23.23 -5.87 -4.91
CA VAL A 77 -22.21 -6.72 -4.28
C VAL A 77 -20.84 -6.49 -4.91
N CYS A 78 -20.74 -6.43 -6.24
CA CYS A 78 -19.49 -6.14 -6.93
C CYS A 78 -18.92 -4.76 -6.54
N ILE A 79 -19.76 -3.73 -6.47
CA ILE A 79 -19.33 -2.37 -6.07
C ILE A 79 -18.86 -2.37 -4.61
N MET A 80 -19.60 -3.01 -3.70
CA MET A 80 -19.21 -3.10 -2.29
C MET A 80 -17.89 -3.84 -2.11
N LEU A 81 -17.70 -4.98 -2.79
CA LEU A 81 -16.45 -5.74 -2.73
C LEU A 81 -15.27 -4.95 -3.29
N PHE A 82 -15.47 -4.22 -4.39
CA PHE A 82 -14.42 -3.40 -5.00
C PHE A 82 -14.03 -2.23 -4.09
N ILE A 83 -15.00 -1.50 -3.55
CA ILE A 83 -14.75 -0.40 -2.61
C ILE A 83 -14.10 -0.92 -1.34
N GLY A 84 -14.59 -2.04 -0.78
CA GLY A 84 -13.99 -2.66 0.40
C GLY A 84 -12.54 -3.12 0.17
N GLY A 85 -12.26 -3.69 -1.01
CA GLY A 85 -10.90 -4.07 -1.42
C GLY A 85 -9.96 -2.85 -1.49
N ILE A 86 -10.41 -1.75 -2.10
CA ILE A 86 -9.65 -0.49 -2.14
C ILE A 86 -9.42 0.07 -0.73
N GLN A 87 -10.43 0.07 0.14
CA GLN A 87 -10.30 0.54 1.52
C GLN A 87 -9.26 -0.27 2.30
N LEU A 88 -9.30 -1.60 2.21
CA LEU A 88 -8.32 -2.49 2.84
C LEU A 88 -6.91 -2.27 2.28
N PHE A 89 -6.79 -2.03 0.97
CA PHE A 89 -5.51 -1.69 0.35
C PHE A 89 -4.95 -0.36 0.88
N CYS A 90 -5.76 0.70 0.92
CA CYS A 90 -5.36 1.99 1.47
C CYS A 90 -4.98 1.88 2.96
N LEU A 91 -5.74 1.13 3.75
CA LEU A 91 -5.40 0.84 5.15
C LEU A 91 -4.08 0.09 5.29
N GLY A 92 -3.78 -0.85 4.38
CA GLY A 92 -2.49 -1.55 4.34
C GLY A 92 -1.32 -0.60 4.09
N ILE A 93 -1.48 0.38 3.20
CA ILE A 93 -0.48 1.44 2.97
C ILE A 93 -0.28 2.25 4.25
N VAL A 94 -1.36 2.77 4.83
CA VAL A 94 -1.30 3.55 6.08
C VAL A 94 -0.63 2.75 7.21
N GLY A 95 -0.99 1.48 7.37
CA GLY A 95 -0.40 0.58 8.37
C GLY A 95 1.12 0.43 8.23
N LYS A 96 1.66 0.37 7.01
CA LYS A 96 3.11 0.36 6.78
C LYS A 96 3.78 1.63 7.28
N TYR A 97 3.20 2.80 7.00
CA TYR A 97 3.74 4.08 7.48
C TYR A 97 3.63 4.19 9.01
N ILE A 98 2.51 3.78 9.61
CA ILE A 98 2.35 3.77 11.08
C ILE A 98 3.39 2.86 11.73
N GLY A 99 3.61 1.65 11.22
CA GLY A 99 4.63 0.74 11.75
C GLY A 99 6.04 1.32 11.64
N LYS A 100 6.32 2.09 10.58
CA LYS A 100 7.59 2.79 10.41
C LYS A 100 7.73 3.92 11.42
N ILE A 101 6.72 4.78 11.55
CA ILE A 101 6.68 5.85 12.56
C ILE A 101 6.93 5.26 13.95
N PHE A 102 6.20 4.20 14.32
CA PHE A 102 6.38 3.50 15.58
C PHE A 102 7.84 3.07 15.81
N THR A 103 8.50 2.54 14.78
CA THR A 103 9.89 2.08 14.88
C THR A 103 10.85 3.25 15.11
N GLU A 104 10.62 4.39 14.46
CA GLU A 104 11.42 5.61 14.64
C GLU A 104 11.21 6.23 16.03
N VAL A 105 9.97 6.30 16.52
CA VAL A 105 9.67 6.87 17.86
C VAL A 105 9.97 5.93 19.02
N LYS A 106 10.22 4.64 18.77
CA LYS A 106 10.49 3.65 19.83
C LYS A 106 11.80 3.91 20.59
N HIS A 107 12.69 4.77 20.08
CA HIS A 107 14.00 5.09 20.67
C HIS A 107 14.79 3.83 21.11
N ARG A 108 14.60 2.70 20.41
CA ARG A 108 15.26 1.45 20.79
C ARG A 108 16.75 1.55 20.41
N PRO A 109 17.68 1.35 21.34
CA PRO A 109 19.10 1.36 21.02
C PRO A 109 19.43 0.25 20.02
N ILE A 110 20.26 0.56 19.03
CA ILE A 110 20.62 -0.34 17.92
C ILE A 110 21.36 -1.58 18.43
N TYR A 111 22.09 -1.44 19.52
CA TYR A 111 22.78 -2.52 20.21
C TYR A 111 22.86 -2.22 21.70
N ILE A 112 23.03 -3.27 22.50
CA ILE A 112 23.33 -3.18 23.93
C ILE A 112 24.76 -3.69 24.10
N VAL A 113 25.63 -2.88 24.68
CA VAL A 113 27.00 -3.31 24.99
C VAL A 113 26.94 -4.25 26.18
N LYS A 114 27.51 -5.45 26.01
CA LYS A 114 27.70 -6.37 27.13
C LYS A 114 28.87 -5.86 27.96
N GLU A 115 28.64 -5.54 29.23
CA GLU A 115 29.73 -5.22 30.16
C GLU A 115 30.68 -6.43 30.23
N LYS A 116 31.99 -6.16 30.12
CA LYS A 116 33.04 -7.18 30.28
C LYS A 116 32.96 -7.71 31.72
N LYS A 117 33.03 -9.04 31.85
CA LYS A 117 33.32 -9.69 33.14
C LYS A 117 34.72 -9.36 33.61
#